data_AF-A0A2S1PMT2-F1
#
_entry.id   AF-A0A2S1PMT2-F1
#
_cell.length_a   1.000
_cell.length_b   1.000
_cell.length_c   1.000
_cell.angle_alpha   90.00
_cell.angle_beta   90.00
_cell.angle_gamma   90.00
#
_symmetry.space_group_name_H-M   'P 1'
#
loop_
_entity.id
_entity.type
_entity.pdbx_description
1 polymer ?
#
loop_
_entity_poly.entity_id
_entity_poly.type
_entity_poly.pdbx_seq_one_letter_code
_entity_poly.pdbx_strand_id
1 'polypeptide(L)'
;MIKMKKSIGRFCLVALLALPLSAMAGSVDGKLTKIRSYDDGRKIEFKSRIPNVSFSLRKVDILKSMTRFGKTTAVADLEKNGIIVNTDRKALVTLDRVGDGLYIKGKTLTMFVTEKELENIRR
;
A
#
# COMPACT_ATOMS: atom_id res chain seq x y z
N MET A 1 17.40 41.88 54.72
CA MET A 1 16.07 41.30 55.03
C MET A 1 15.47 40.69 53.77
N ILE A 2 15.15 39.39 53.86
CA ILE A 2 14.13 38.61 53.12
C ILE A 2 14.23 38.49 51.58
N LYS A 3 14.97 37.44 51.22
CA LYS A 3 14.82 36.43 50.14
C LYS A 3 13.38 36.15 49.67
N MET A 4 13.14 36.05 48.36
CA MET A 4 12.20 35.08 47.72
C MET A 4 12.33 35.09 46.17
N LYS A 5 13.02 34.10 45.60
CA LYS A 5 12.52 33.03 44.70
C LYS A 5 11.54 33.47 43.60
N LYS A 6 11.94 33.30 42.33
CA LYS A 6 11.16 32.51 41.36
C LYS A 6 12.03 32.05 40.19
N SER A 7 12.05 30.73 40.03
CA SER A 7 12.70 29.96 38.99
C SER A 7 11.98 30.19 37.66
N ILE A 8 12.69 30.68 36.65
CA ILE A 8 12.25 30.72 35.24
C ILE A 8 13.28 29.81 34.56
N GLY A 9 12.99 28.53 34.34
CA GLY A 9 11.94 28.08 33.43
C GLY A 9 12.65 27.31 32.32
N ARG A 10 13.21 26.15 32.68
CA ARG A 10 13.64 25.15 31.71
C ARG A 10 12.40 24.58 31.04
N PHE A 11 12.08 25.01 29.82
CA PHE A 11 11.32 24.17 28.89
C PHE A 11 11.82 24.50 27.48
N CYS A 12 12.86 23.79 27.08
CA CYS A 12 13.23 23.63 25.69
C CYS A 12 12.09 22.84 25.03
N LEU A 13 11.09 23.56 24.52
CA LEU A 13 9.97 22.98 23.78
C LEU A 13 10.46 22.64 22.38
N VAL A 14 11.18 21.52 22.26
CA VAL A 14 11.41 20.89 20.96
C VAL A 14 10.08 20.24 20.56
N ALA A 15 9.19 21.05 19.99
CA ALA A 15 8.12 20.55 19.16
C ALA A 15 8.78 20.06 17.86
N LEU A 16 9.42 18.89 17.92
CA LEU A 16 9.70 18.11 16.74
C LEU A 16 8.32 17.79 16.17
N LEU A 17 7.91 18.58 15.18
CA LEU A 17 6.82 18.25 14.29
C LEU A 17 7.16 16.88 13.72
N ALA A 18 6.67 15.83 14.37
CA ALA A 18 6.47 14.53 13.76
C ALA A 18 5.38 14.73 12.70
N LEU A 19 5.74 15.43 11.63
CA LEU A 19 5.08 15.28 10.35
C LEU A 19 5.00 13.78 10.16
N PRO A 20 3.79 13.19 10.02
CA PRO A 20 3.73 11.80 9.65
C PRO A 20 4.53 11.73 8.35
N LEU A 21 5.66 11.03 8.37
CA LEU A 21 6.29 10.56 7.14
C LEU A 21 5.15 9.83 6.45
N SER A 22 4.49 10.52 5.52
CA SER A 22 3.50 9.95 4.65
C SER A 22 4.30 9.04 3.75
N ALA A 23 4.60 7.87 4.31
CA ALA A 23 5.40 6.82 3.74
C ALA A 23 4.76 6.54 2.39
N MET A 24 5.48 6.92 1.35
CA MET A 24 5.20 6.43 0.02
C MET A 24 5.41 4.92 0.10
N ALA A 25 4.31 4.18 0.11
CA ALA A 25 4.24 2.77 0.52
C ALA A 25 4.11 1.81 -0.68
N GLY A 26 4.47 2.28 -1.87
CA GLY A 26 4.46 1.50 -3.09
C GLY A 26 4.69 2.35 -4.32
N SER A 27 4.46 1.77 -5.49
CA SER A 27 4.59 2.49 -6.75
C SER A 27 3.58 2.02 -7.78
N VAL A 28 3.24 2.89 -8.73
CA VAL A 28 2.49 2.53 -9.94
C VAL A 28 3.29 3.05 -11.14
N ASP A 29 3.62 2.15 -12.06
CA ASP A 29 4.48 2.41 -13.22
C ASP A 29 5.79 3.13 -12.86
N GLY A 30 6.39 2.73 -11.73
CA GLY A 30 7.63 3.32 -11.21
C GLY A 30 7.44 4.66 -10.49
N LYS A 31 6.25 5.27 -10.51
CA LYS A 31 5.96 6.47 -9.72
C LYS A 31 5.61 6.10 -8.30
N LEU A 32 6.39 6.58 -7.34
CA LEU A 32 6.13 6.40 -5.91
C LEU A 32 4.77 6.99 -5.55
N THR A 33 3.96 6.21 -4.86
CA THR A 33 2.60 6.60 -4.50
C THR A 33 2.14 5.90 -3.23
N LYS A 34 1.05 6.38 -2.66
CA LYS A 34 0.38 5.71 -1.56
C LYS A 34 -0.61 4.71 -2.11
N ILE A 35 -0.41 3.44 -1.76
CA ILE A 35 -1.35 2.36 -2.01
C ILE A 35 -2.05 2.03 -0.70
N ARG A 36 -3.34 1.78 -0.76
CA ARG A 36 -4.14 1.28 0.37
C ARG A 36 -4.69 -0.08 0.01
N SER A 37 -4.61 -1.00 0.96
CA SER A 37 -5.24 -2.32 0.88
C SER A 37 -6.61 -2.32 1.59
N TYR A 38 -7.60 -2.96 0.99
CA TYR A 38 -8.93 -3.20 1.57
C TYR A 38 -9.23 -4.70 1.48
N ASP A 39 -9.53 -5.30 2.62
CA ASP A 39 -9.81 -6.73 2.72
C ASP A 39 -11.33 -6.98 2.75
N ASP A 40 -11.81 -7.81 1.82
CA ASP A 40 -13.21 -8.25 1.71
C ASP A 40 -13.36 -9.75 2.03
N GLY A 41 -12.43 -10.30 2.83
CA GLY A 41 -12.38 -11.69 3.26
C GLY A 41 -11.81 -12.63 2.19
N ARG A 42 -12.41 -12.67 0.98
CA ARG A 42 -11.96 -13.55 -0.12
C ARG A 42 -11.00 -12.86 -1.09
N LYS A 43 -11.14 -11.54 -1.23
CA LYS A 43 -10.36 -10.70 -2.13
C LYS A 43 -9.76 -9.52 -1.39
N ILE A 44 -8.73 -8.95 -1.98
CA ILE A 44 -8.06 -7.75 -1.50
C ILE A 44 -7.97 -6.77 -2.63
N GLU A 45 -8.37 -5.55 -2.34
CA GLU A 45 -8.37 -4.46 -3.26
C GLU A 45 -7.24 -3.48 -2.93
N PHE A 46 -6.30 -3.31 -3.85
CA PHE A 46 -5.21 -2.34 -3.76
C PHE A 46 -5.57 -1.09 -4.54
N LYS A 47 -5.73 0.05 -3.86
CA LYS A 47 -6.07 1.34 -4.48
C LYS A 47 -4.93 2.34 -4.39
N SER A 48 -4.58 2.94 -5.52
CA SER A 48 -3.80 4.17 -5.57
C SER A 48 -4.70 5.33 -5.98
N ARG A 49 -4.53 6.48 -5.30
CA ARG A 49 -5.23 7.72 -5.68
C ARG A 49 -4.55 8.43 -6.84
N ILE A 50 -3.24 8.24 -7.02
CA ILE A 50 -2.41 8.93 -8.01
C ILE A 50 -1.38 7.94 -8.56
N PRO A 51 -1.53 7.45 -9.81
CA PRO A 51 -2.71 7.56 -10.66
C PRO A 51 -3.89 6.80 -10.05
N ASN A 52 -5.12 7.24 -10.35
CA ASN A 52 -6.34 6.61 -9.83
C ASN A 52 -6.52 5.21 -10.42
N VAL A 53 -6.01 4.18 -9.72
CA VAL A 53 -5.95 2.79 -10.19
C VAL A 53 -6.28 1.85 -9.04
N SER A 54 -7.07 0.81 -9.31
CA SER A 54 -7.35 -0.27 -8.38
C SER A 54 -7.06 -1.65 -8.99
N PHE A 55 -6.57 -2.57 -8.15
CA PHE A 55 -6.45 -3.99 -8.45
C PHE A 55 -7.18 -4.79 -7.40
N SER A 56 -8.15 -5.62 -7.79
CA SER A 56 -8.78 -6.60 -6.90
C SER A 56 -8.24 -8.00 -7.19
N LEU A 57 -7.68 -8.64 -6.17
CA LEU A 57 -6.99 -9.93 -6.25
C LEU A 57 -7.53 -10.91 -5.21
N ARG A 58 -7.56 -12.20 -5.53
CA ARG A 58 -7.95 -13.22 -4.54
C ARG A 58 -6.83 -13.41 -3.51
N LYS A 59 -7.19 -13.52 -2.23
CA LYS A 59 -6.23 -13.79 -1.15
C LYS A 59 -5.36 -15.01 -1.43
N VAL A 60 -5.97 -16.08 -1.93
CA VAL A 60 -5.25 -17.33 -2.24
C VAL A 60 -4.13 -17.14 -3.26
N ASP A 61 -4.33 -16.27 -4.26
CA ASP A 61 -3.33 -16.00 -5.29
C ASP A 61 -2.20 -15.11 -4.73
N ILE A 62 -2.54 -14.14 -3.89
CA ILE A 62 -1.57 -13.30 -3.15
C ILE A 62 -0.72 -14.17 -2.24
N LEU A 63 -1.33 -14.98 -1.38
CA LEU A 63 -0.62 -15.88 -0.46
C LEU A 63 0.26 -16.88 -1.20
N LYS A 64 -0.22 -17.45 -2.31
CA LYS A 64 0.58 -18.32 -3.17
C LYS A 64 1.80 -17.60 -3.74
N SER A 65 1.64 -16.36 -4.19
CA SER A 65 2.74 -15.54 -4.71
C SER A 65 3.74 -15.11 -3.63
N MET A 66 3.29 -14.97 -2.38
CA MET A 66 4.15 -14.64 -1.25
C MET A 66 4.93 -15.86 -0.73
N THR A 67 4.41 -17.07 -0.90
CA THR A 67 4.99 -18.31 -0.34
C THR A 67 5.83 -19.10 -1.34
N ARG A 68 5.51 -19.03 -2.64
CA ARG A 68 6.29 -19.71 -3.68
C ARG A 68 7.41 -18.82 -4.20
N PHE A 69 8.56 -19.41 -4.43
CA PHE A 69 9.63 -18.78 -5.22
C PHE A 69 9.18 -18.68 -6.68
N GLY A 70 9.04 -17.46 -7.19
CA GLY A 70 8.76 -17.17 -8.59
C GLY A 70 7.43 -16.44 -8.87
N LYS A 71 7.13 -16.30 -10.16
CA LYS A 71 5.96 -15.56 -10.65
C LYS A 71 4.69 -16.41 -10.58
N THR A 72 3.61 -15.85 -10.06
CA THR A 72 2.29 -16.48 -10.02
C THR A 72 1.32 -15.74 -10.94
N THR A 73 0.63 -16.44 -11.82
CA THR A 73 -0.41 -15.84 -12.67
C THR A 73 -1.74 -15.85 -11.92
N ALA A 74 -2.45 -14.71 -11.94
CA ALA A 74 -3.74 -14.54 -11.30
C ALA A 74 -4.70 -13.81 -12.23
N VAL A 75 -6.00 -13.96 -11.98
CA VAL A 75 -7.03 -13.12 -12.58
C VAL A 75 -7.35 -11.99 -11.61
N ALA A 76 -7.23 -10.75 -12.05
CA ALA A 76 -7.54 -9.56 -11.27
C ALA A 76 -8.58 -8.69 -11.96
N ASP A 77 -9.39 -8.01 -11.17
CA ASP A 77 -10.26 -6.95 -11.64
C ASP A 77 -9.44 -5.63 -11.62
N LEU A 78 -9.34 -4.95 -12.77
CA LEU A 78 -8.55 -3.71 -12.92
C LEU A 78 -9.46 -2.51 -13.20
N GLU A 79 -9.34 -1.45 -12.40
CA GLU A 79 -9.99 -0.16 -12.67
C GLU A 79 -8.98 0.98 -12.82
N LYS A 80 -9.25 1.91 -13.73
CA LYS A 80 -8.41 3.08 -14.02
C LYS A 80 -9.28 4.34 -14.18
N ASN A 81 -8.83 5.44 -13.58
CA ASN A 81 -9.39 6.79 -13.70
C ASN A 81 -10.79 7.00 -13.10
N GLY A 82 -11.32 6.08 -12.30
CA GLY A 82 -12.60 6.28 -11.61
C GLY A 82 -13.82 6.42 -12.54
N ILE A 83 -13.71 5.95 -13.79
CA ILE A 83 -14.86 5.74 -14.68
C ILE A 83 -15.46 4.40 -14.24
N ILE A 84 -16.65 4.49 -13.65
CA ILE A 84 -17.16 3.67 -12.56
C ILE A 84 -17.76 2.32 -13.05
N VAL A 85 -17.90 1.40 -12.11
CA VAL A 85 -19.05 0.48 -11.89
C VAL A 85 -18.71 -0.99 -12.13
N ASN A 86 -18.65 -1.73 -11.01
CA ASN A 86 -19.10 -3.10 -10.87
C ASN A 86 -18.60 -4.07 -11.96
N THR A 87 -17.50 -4.75 -11.64
CA THR A 87 -17.24 -6.14 -12.03
C THR A 87 -17.38 -6.43 -13.52
N ASP A 88 -16.29 -6.41 -14.30
CA ASP A 88 -16.11 -7.37 -15.42
C ASP A 88 -14.79 -7.23 -16.21
N ARG A 89 -13.94 -6.24 -15.92
CA ARG A 89 -12.61 -6.16 -16.54
C ARG A 89 -11.61 -7.07 -15.83
N LYS A 90 -11.84 -8.37 -15.96
CA LYS A 90 -10.89 -9.42 -15.55
C LYS A 90 -9.70 -9.41 -16.50
N ALA A 91 -8.52 -9.14 -15.96
CA ALA A 91 -7.26 -9.23 -16.69
C ALA A 91 -6.37 -10.31 -16.07
N LEU A 92 -5.63 -11.01 -16.92
CA LEU A 92 -4.52 -11.82 -16.44
C LEU A 92 -3.41 -10.89 -15.95
N VAL A 93 -3.03 -11.05 -14.69
CA VAL A 93 -1.94 -10.33 -14.07
C VAL A 93 -0.90 -11.31 -13.56
N THR A 94 0.34 -10.86 -13.51
CA THR A 94 1.43 -11.61 -12.89
C THR A 94 1.74 -11.01 -11.53
N LEU A 95 1.72 -11.86 -10.52
CA LEU A 95 2.13 -11.57 -9.15
C LEU A 95 3.58 -12.01 -8.97
N ASP A 96 4.43 -11.12 -8.52
CA ASP A 96 5.88 -11.33 -8.44
C ASP A 96 6.41 -10.76 -7.12
N ARG A 97 6.79 -11.65 -6.19
CA ARG A 97 7.35 -11.27 -4.88
C ARG A 97 8.78 -10.76 -5.10
N VAL A 98 9.04 -9.52 -4.71
CA VAL A 98 10.36 -8.90 -4.86
C VAL A 98 10.71 -8.16 -3.57
N GLY A 99 11.80 -8.58 -2.93
CA GLY A 99 12.21 -8.06 -1.62
C GLY A 99 11.05 -8.08 -0.63
N ASP A 100 10.77 -6.92 -0.05
CA ASP A 100 9.69 -6.71 0.93
C ASP A 100 8.39 -6.20 0.28
N GLY A 101 8.10 -6.54 -0.97
CA GLY A 101 6.81 -6.21 -1.60
C GLY A 101 6.33 -7.21 -2.64
N LEU A 102 5.22 -6.88 -3.28
CA LEU A 102 4.56 -7.67 -4.32
C LEU A 102 4.32 -6.77 -5.53
N TYR A 103 4.87 -7.18 -6.68
CA TYR A 103 4.50 -6.59 -7.94
C TYR A 103 3.25 -7.25 -8.49
N ILE A 104 2.30 -6.42 -8.91
CA ILE A 104 1.10 -6.78 -9.66
C ILE A 104 1.29 -6.21 -11.07
N LYS A 105 1.67 -7.08 -12.01
CA LYS A 105 1.98 -6.71 -13.40
C LYS A 105 0.79 -7.07 -14.29
N GLY A 106 0.05 -6.07 -14.74
CA GLY A 106 -0.91 -6.20 -15.82
C GLY A 106 -0.26 -5.99 -17.19
N LYS A 107 -1.07 -5.99 -18.26
CA LYS A 107 -0.57 -5.80 -19.63
C LYS A 107 0.06 -4.42 -19.86
N THR A 108 -0.50 -3.38 -19.24
CA THR A 108 -0.13 -1.98 -19.48
C THR A 108 0.20 -1.19 -18.21
N LEU A 109 0.08 -1.82 -17.04
CA LEU A 109 0.24 -1.18 -15.74
C LEU A 109 0.98 -2.13 -14.81
N THR A 110 1.87 -1.58 -14.00
CA THR A 110 2.55 -2.32 -12.92
C THR A 110 2.35 -1.60 -11.61
N MET A 111 1.85 -2.30 -10.60
CA MET A 111 1.72 -1.79 -9.24
C MET A 111 2.66 -2.57 -8.32
N PHE A 112 3.41 -1.86 -7.47
CA PHE A 112 4.22 -2.45 -6.41
C PHE A 112 3.59 -2.14 -5.06
N VAL A 113 3.24 -3.19 -4.32
CA VAL A 113 2.65 -3.12 -2.99
C VAL A 113 3.70 -3.51 -1.96
N THR A 114 3.93 -2.69 -0.95
CA THR A 114 4.91 -3.01 0.12
C THR A 114 4.34 -3.98 1.15
N GLU A 115 5.21 -4.64 1.92
CA GLU A 115 4.83 -5.61 2.94
C GLU A 115 3.96 -5.04 4.05
N LYS A 116 4.09 -3.75 4.36
CA LYS A 116 3.17 -3.07 5.29
C LYS A 116 1.70 -3.16 4.83
N GLU A 117 1.47 -3.04 3.53
CA GLU A 117 0.15 -3.18 2.93
C GLU A 117 -0.24 -4.65 2.69
N LEU A 118 0.71 -5.59 2.81
CA LEU A 118 0.47 -7.03 2.75
C LEU A 118 0.31 -7.68 4.14
N GLU A 119 0.66 -6.98 5.22
CA GLU A 119 0.66 -7.54 6.58
C GLU A 119 -0.77 -7.90 7.03
N ASN A 120 -1.75 -7.07 6.67
CA ASN A 120 -3.16 -7.30 6.97
C ASN A 120 -3.74 -8.53 6.23
N ILE A 121 -3.05 -9.03 5.20
CA ILE A 121 -3.53 -10.12 4.33
C ILE A 121 -3.30 -11.50 4.96
N ARG A 122 -2.28 -11.60 5.83
CA ARG A 122 -1.89 -12.87 6.48
C ARG A 122 -2.80 -13.25 7.65
N ARG A 123 -3.70 -12.36 8.09
CA ARG A 123 -4.71 -12.63 9.13
C ARG A 123 -6.00 -13.15 8.52
#